data_AF-X1VKC1-F1
#
_entry.id   AF-X1VKC1-F1
#
_cell.length_a   1.000
_cell.length_b   1.000
_cell.length_c   1.000
_cell.angle_alpha   90.00
_cell.angle_beta   90.00
_cell.angle_gamma   90.00
#
_symmetry.space_group_name_H-M   'P 1'
#
loop_
_entity.id
_entity.type
_entity.pdbx_description
1 polymer ?
#
loop_
_entity_poly.entity_id
_entity_poly.type
_entity_poly.pdbx_seq_one_letter_code
_entity_poly.pdbx_strand_id
1 'polypeptide(L)'
;MEDLMRRAAKDLAESKCAIALTGAGMSTESGIPDFRGPKGIWTTNKEAEAKAYQRYELFLNDPGAYWKEMLGFQGTQGTFYEQMRQAEPNPGHYALAQLEALGILKCVVTQNTDG
;
A
#
# COMPACT_ATOMS: atom_id res chain seq x y z
N MET A 1 22.80 -10.67 -6.28
CA MET A 1 21.32 -10.59 -6.30
C MET A 1 20.70 -11.97 -6.47
N GLU A 2 21.17 -12.77 -7.43
CA GLU A 2 20.72 -14.17 -7.60
C GLU A 2 20.86 -15.02 -6.34
N ASP A 3 21.96 -14.90 -5.58
CA ASP A 3 22.15 -15.66 -4.34
C ASP A 3 21.09 -15.34 -3.28
N LEU A 4 20.68 -14.07 -3.19
CA LEU A 4 19.62 -13.64 -2.26
C LEU A 4 18.27 -14.21 -2.69
N MET A 5 17.98 -14.24 -4.00
CA MET A 5 16.75 -14.82 -4.53
C MET A 5 16.70 -16.33 -4.32
N ARG A 6 17.81 -17.05 -4.56
CA ARG A 6 17.91 -18.50 -4.29
C ARG A 6 17.71 -18.81 -2.81
N ARG A 7 18.30 -18.00 -1.93
CA ARG A 7 18.12 -18.14 -0.48
C ARG A 7 16.67 -17.90 -0.08
N ALA A 8 16.04 -16.82 -0.54
CA ALA A 8 14.63 -16.54 -0.24
C ALA A 8 13.70 -17.65 -0.73
N ALA A 9 13.93 -18.18 -1.94
CA ALA A 9 13.16 -19.29 -2.48
C ALA A 9 13.30 -20.57 -1.62
N LYS A 10 14.52 -20.88 -1.18
CA LYS A 10 14.77 -22.01 -0.28
C LYS A 10 14.06 -21.82 1.07
N ASP A 11 14.22 -20.66 1.68
CA ASP A 11 13.63 -20.34 2.99
C ASP A 11 12.10 -20.42 2.93
N LEU A 12 11.48 -19.97 1.82
CA LEU A 12 10.03 -20.10 1.59
C LEU A 12 9.60 -21.57 1.40
N ALA A 13 10.33 -22.34 0.59
CA ALA A 13 10.00 -23.73 0.29
C ALA A 13 10.12 -24.65 1.52
N GLU A 14 11.07 -24.37 2.42
CA GLU A 14 11.30 -25.14 3.65
C GLU A 14 10.41 -24.66 4.82
N SER A 15 9.75 -23.51 4.68
CA SER A 15 8.89 -22.96 5.72
C SER A 15 7.61 -23.77 5.89
N LYS A 16 7.26 -24.07 7.15
CA LYS A 16 5.96 -24.66 7.50
C LYS A 16 4.82 -23.63 7.52
N CYS A 17 5.16 -22.36 7.69
CA CYS A 17 4.21 -21.26 7.80
C CYS A 17 4.87 -19.96 7.34
N ALA A 18 4.77 -19.66 6.06
CA ALA A 18 5.20 -18.38 5.51
C ALA A 18 4.04 -17.37 5.51
N ILE A 19 4.32 -16.13 5.90
CA ILE A 19 3.39 -15.00 5.89
C ILE A 19 4.08 -13.82 5.21
N ALA A 20 3.36 -13.10 4.36
CA ALA A 20 3.85 -11.88 3.72
C ALA A 20 3.28 -10.68 4.48
N LEU A 21 4.15 -9.77 4.91
CA LEU A 21 3.75 -8.45 5.40
C LEU A 21 4.04 -7.42 4.31
N THR A 22 3.00 -6.73 3.83
CA THR A 22 3.14 -5.73 2.77
C THR A 22 2.77 -4.33 3.26
N GLY A 23 3.23 -3.32 2.50
CA GLY A 23 2.90 -1.92 2.67
C GLY A 23 2.94 -1.21 1.33
N ALA A 24 2.84 0.13 1.34
CA ALA A 24 2.59 0.92 0.12
C ALA A 24 3.61 0.67 -1.01
N GLY A 25 4.84 0.28 -0.67
CA GLY A 25 5.87 -0.12 -1.65
C GLY A 25 5.40 -1.19 -2.64
N MET A 26 4.57 -2.15 -2.19
CA MET A 26 4.00 -3.22 -3.04
C MET A 26 3.14 -2.66 -4.19
N SER A 27 2.53 -1.49 -3.98
CA SER A 27 1.59 -0.88 -4.92
C SER A 27 2.21 0.23 -5.79
N THR A 28 3.50 0.54 -5.59
CA THR A 28 4.18 1.58 -6.36
C THR A 28 4.25 1.29 -7.86
N GLU A 29 4.47 0.02 -8.22
CA GLU A 29 4.45 -0.45 -9.62
C GLU A 29 3.05 -0.46 -10.22
N SER A 30 2.00 -0.38 -9.39
CA SER A 30 0.61 -0.19 -9.83
C SER A 30 0.23 1.28 -10.01
N GLY A 31 1.19 2.21 -9.88
CA GLY A 31 0.98 3.65 -10.03
C GLY A 31 0.48 4.36 -8.76
N ILE A 32 0.33 3.65 -7.65
CA ILE A 32 -0.05 4.24 -6.36
C ILE A 32 1.23 4.72 -5.65
N PRO A 33 1.40 6.03 -5.39
CA PRO A 33 2.60 6.52 -4.72
C PRO A 33 2.71 5.99 -3.29
N ASP A 34 3.93 5.69 -2.84
CA ASP A 34 4.19 5.41 -1.44
C ASP A 34 4.20 6.70 -0.59
N PHE A 35 4.33 6.54 0.73
CA PHE A 35 4.39 7.68 1.63
C PHE A 35 5.81 8.17 1.91
N ARG A 36 6.80 7.28 2.00
CA ARG A 36 8.12 7.58 2.59
C ARG A 36 9.33 7.22 1.71
N GLY A 37 9.12 6.70 0.51
CA GLY A 37 10.19 6.47 -0.45
C GLY A 37 10.82 7.79 -0.92
N PRO A 38 11.83 7.74 -1.79
CA PRO A 38 12.51 8.94 -2.29
C PRO A 38 11.58 9.97 -2.95
N LYS A 39 10.46 9.50 -3.51
CA LYS A 39 9.39 10.33 -4.11
C LYS A 39 8.06 10.23 -3.36
N GLY A 40 8.09 9.71 -2.13
CA GLY A 40 6.87 9.49 -1.35
C GLY A 40 6.15 10.79 -0.98
N ILE A 41 4.85 10.69 -0.73
CA ILE A 41 3.98 11.84 -0.43
C ILE A 41 4.53 12.64 0.76
N TRP A 42 4.93 11.98 1.86
CA TRP A 42 5.44 12.63 3.07
C TRP A 42 6.91 13.00 2.99
N THR A 43 7.65 12.41 2.06
CA THR A 43 9.03 12.82 1.74
C THR A 43 9.03 14.15 1.00
N THR A 44 8.12 14.31 0.03
CA THR A 44 8.06 15.49 -0.84
C THR A 44 7.15 16.60 -0.30
N ASN A 45 6.19 16.27 0.57
CA ASN A 45 5.25 17.21 1.16
C ASN A 45 5.05 16.94 2.67
N LYS A 46 5.74 17.71 3.51
CA LYS A 46 5.64 17.59 4.97
C LYS A 46 4.30 18.07 5.54
N GLU A 47 3.65 19.02 4.88
CA GLU A 47 2.30 19.46 5.28
C GLU A 47 1.27 18.35 5.08
N ALA A 48 1.42 17.53 4.05
CA ALA A 48 0.55 16.38 3.82
C ALA A 48 0.68 15.33 4.95
N GLU A 49 1.87 15.13 5.50
CA GLU A 49 2.10 14.27 6.67
C GLU A 49 1.41 14.84 7.92
N ALA A 50 1.60 16.13 8.19
CA ALA A 50 0.97 16.79 9.34
C ALA A 50 -0.57 16.77 9.25
N LYS A 51 -1.14 17.06 8.08
CA LYS A 51 -2.59 17.00 7.84
C LYS A 51 -3.14 15.60 8.04
N ALA A 52 -2.41 14.55 7.63
CA ALA A 52 -2.85 13.17 7.81
C ALA A 52 -3.13 12.84 9.29
N TYR A 53 -2.34 13.36 10.23
CA TYR A 53 -2.55 13.15 11.66
C TYR A 53 -3.77 13.89 12.25
N GLN A 54 -4.28 14.91 11.55
CA GLN A 54 -5.45 15.68 11.98
C GLN A 54 -6.77 15.11 11.44
N ARG A 55 -6.71 14.18 10.47
CA ARG A 55 -7.90 13.66 9.77
C ARG A 55 -8.89 12.93 10.65
N TYR A 56 -8.40 12.20 11.66
CA TYR A 56 -9.28 11.50 12.58
C TYR A 56 -10.13 12.47 13.39
N GLU A 57 -9.51 13.54 13.91
CA GLU A 57 -10.22 14.60 14.62
C GLU A 57 -11.18 15.36 13.71
N LEU A 58 -10.77 15.65 12.47
CA LEU A 58 -11.66 16.25 11.46
C LEU A 58 -12.89 15.38 11.21
N PHE A 59 -12.72 14.06 11.07
CA PHE A 59 -13.83 13.15 10.86
C PHE A 59 -14.81 13.14 12.05
N LEU A 60 -14.30 13.20 13.29
CA LEU A 60 -15.15 13.24 14.47
C LEU A 60 -15.93 14.54 14.61
N ASN A 61 -15.31 15.67 14.27
CA ASN A 61 -15.89 17.01 14.45
C ASN A 61 -16.78 17.45 13.26
N ASP A 62 -16.38 17.11 12.04
CA ASP A 62 -17.11 17.41 10.80
C ASP A 62 -16.88 16.31 9.74
N PRO A 63 -17.66 15.21 9.78
CA PRO A 63 -17.58 14.15 8.78
C PRO A 63 -17.81 14.65 7.35
N GLY A 64 -18.61 15.71 7.18
CA GLY A 64 -18.93 16.29 5.87
C GLY A 64 -17.71 16.98 5.25
N ALA A 65 -16.96 17.75 6.03
CA ALA A 65 -15.69 18.32 5.60
C ALA A 65 -14.64 17.24 5.30
N TYR A 66 -14.54 16.21 6.16
CA TYR A 66 -13.64 15.08 5.93
C TYR A 66 -13.88 14.42 4.56
N TRP A 67 -15.13 14.04 4.25
CA TRP A 67 -15.44 13.38 2.99
C TRP A 67 -15.28 14.30 1.77
N LYS A 68 -15.50 15.61 1.93
CA LYS A 68 -15.19 16.59 0.88
C LYS A 68 -13.70 16.64 0.55
N GLU A 69 -12.83 16.57 1.57
CA GLU A 69 -11.38 16.49 1.37
C GLU A 69 -10.98 15.15 0.73
N MET A 70 -11.42 14.03 1.31
CA MET A 70 -11.00 12.68 0.88
C MET A 70 -11.46 12.34 -0.54
N LEU A 71 -12.63 12.81 -0.97
CA LEU A 71 -13.18 12.57 -2.31
C LEU A 71 -12.75 13.62 -3.33
N GLY A 72 -11.90 14.58 -2.96
CA GLY A 72 -11.36 15.55 -3.93
C GLY A 72 -12.27 16.70 -4.30
N PHE A 73 -13.36 16.92 -3.58
CA PHE A 73 -14.19 18.10 -3.80
C PHE A 73 -13.43 19.40 -3.47
N GLN A 74 -12.33 19.30 -2.70
CA GLN A 74 -11.40 20.39 -2.42
C GLN A 74 -9.95 19.86 -2.28
N GLY A 75 -9.13 19.96 -3.35
CA GLY A 75 -7.66 19.76 -3.29
C GLY A 75 -7.10 18.53 -4.03
N THR A 76 -5.79 18.30 -3.91
CA THR A 76 -5.03 17.26 -4.64
C THR A 76 -5.19 15.84 -4.07
N GLN A 77 -6.09 15.63 -3.10
CA GLN A 77 -6.28 14.31 -2.47
C GLN A 77 -7.31 13.45 -3.22
N GLY A 78 -8.24 14.08 -3.93
CA GLY A 78 -9.15 13.37 -4.85
C GLY A 78 -8.40 12.53 -5.86
N THR A 79 -7.29 13.05 -6.36
CA THR A 79 -6.45 12.35 -7.34
C THR A 79 -5.85 11.08 -6.76
N PHE A 80 -5.54 11.03 -5.45
CA PHE A 80 -4.99 9.83 -4.81
C PHE A 80 -6.05 8.73 -4.66
N TYR A 81 -7.26 9.09 -4.20
CA TYR A 81 -8.36 8.13 -4.10
C TYR A 81 -8.79 7.60 -5.47
N GLU A 82 -8.86 8.47 -6.48
CA GLU A 82 -9.13 8.08 -7.86
C GLU A 82 -8.03 7.18 -8.44
N GLN A 83 -6.75 7.49 -8.19
CA GLN A 83 -5.61 6.66 -8.61
C GLN A 83 -5.69 5.26 -8.00
N MET A 84 -6.00 5.15 -6.69
CA MET A 84 -6.19 3.85 -6.05
C MET A 84 -7.35 3.08 -6.68
N ARG A 85 -8.48 3.73 -6.96
CA ARG A 85 -9.66 3.09 -7.56
C ARG A 85 -9.43 2.58 -8.99
N GLN A 86 -8.50 3.17 -9.71
CA GLN A 86 -8.14 2.79 -11.09
C GLN A 86 -6.93 1.87 -11.18
N ALA A 87 -6.22 1.65 -10.06
CA ALA A 87 -5.03 0.82 -10.04
C ALA A 87 -5.38 -0.65 -10.24
N GLU A 88 -4.53 -1.36 -10.97
CA GLU A 88 -4.62 -2.80 -11.17
C GLU A 88 -3.45 -3.50 -10.47
N PRO A 89 -3.62 -4.77 -10.04
CA PRO A 89 -2.53 -5.53 -9.44
C PRO A 89 -1.33 -5.65 -10.39
N ASN A 90 -0.12 -5.51 -9.84
CA ASN A 90 1.15 -5.69 -10.56
C ASN A 90 1.72 -7.12 -10.37
N PRO A 91 2.83 -7.49 -11.04
CA PRO A 91 3.43 -8.82 -10.92
C PRO A 91 3.75 -9.26 -9.49
N GLY A 92 4.08 -8.34 -8.58
CA GLY A 92 4.32 -8.64 -7.16
C GLY A 92 3.08 -9.18 -6.45
N HIS A 93 1.92 -8.57 -6.72
CA HIS A 93 0.64 -9.05 -6.18
C HIS A 93 0.29 -10.45 -6.71
N TYR A 94 0.43 -10.66 -8.02
CA TYR A 94 0.18 -11.96 -8.64
C TYR A 94 1.14 -13.04 -8.12
N ALA A 95 2.41 -12.70 -7.87
CA ALA A 95 3.37 -13.63 -7.28
C ALA A 95 2.97 -14.05 -5.86
N LEU A 96 2.48 -13.13 -5.02
CA LEU A 96 1.96 -13.48 -3.69
C LEU A 96 0.73 -14.39 -3.79
N ALA A 97 -0.22 -14.07 -4.67
CA ALA A 97 -1.39 -14.90 -4.93
C ALA A 97 -1.01 -16.30 -5.41
N GLN A 98 0.00 -16.41 -6.29
CA GLN A 98 0.49 -17.70 -6.77
C GLN A 98 1.18 -18.51 -5.66
N LEU A 99 1.98 -17.87 -4.79
CA LEU A 99 2.60 -18.54 -3.65
C LEU A 99 1.57 -19.05 -2.65
N GLU A 100 0.46 -18.33 -2.48
CA GLU A 100 -0.67 -18.78 -1.66
C GLU A 100 -1.40 -19.96 -2.31
N ALA A 101 -1.67 -19.89 -3.62
CA ALA A 101 -2.29 -20.99 -4.37
C ALA A 101 -1.45 -22.29 -4.35
N LEU A 102 -0.12 -22.16 -4.31
CA LEU A 102 0.82 -23.29 -4.14
C LEU A 102 0.88 -23.82 -2.69
N GLY A 103 0.18 -23.18 -1.75
CA GLY A 103 0.20 -23.53 -0.33
C GLY A 103 1.49 -23.17 0.40
N ILE A 104 2.40 -22.42 -0.23
CA ILE A 104 3.65 -21.95 0.38
C ILE A 104 3.32 -20.81 1.35
N LEU A 105 2.66 -19.77 0.84
CA LEU A 105 2.18 -18.66 1.63
C LEU A 105 0.87 -19.03 2.32
N LYS A 106 0.72 -18.66 3.60
CA LYS A 106 -0.49 -18.93 4.39
C LYS A 106 -1.41 -17.73 4.52
N CYS A 107 -0.85 -16.53 4.39
CA CYS A 107 -1.56 -15.29 4.56
C CYS A 107 -0.73 -14.12 4.02
N VAL A 108 -1.42 -13.12 3.48
CA VAL A 108 -0.91 -11.77 3.29
C VAL A 108 -1.51 -10.87 4.37
N VAL A 109 -0.66 -10.26 5.18
CA VAL A 109 -1.01 -9.18 6.09
C VAL A 109 -0.59 -7.87 5.42
N THR A 110 -1.51 -6.94 5.23
CA THR A 110 -1.20 -5.67 4.54
C THR A 110 -1.58 -4.45 5.37
N GLN A 111 -0.77 -3.40 5.23
CA GLN A 111 -1.10 -2.05 5.70
C GLN A 111 -1.87 -1.25 4.64
N ASN A 112 -1.99 -1.77 3.42
CA ASN A 112 -2.60 -1.07 2.31
C ASN A 112 -4.14 -1.08 2.41
N THR A 113 -4.76 -0.13 1.72
CA THR A 113 -6.22 0.05 1.66
C THR A 113 -6.70 0.22 0.21
N ASP A 114 -5.92 -0.32 -0.73
CA ASP A 114 -6.05 -0.16 -2.19
C ASP A 114 -6.89 -1.24 -2.88
N GLY A 115 -7.51 -2.16 -2.12
CA GLY A 115 -8.39 -3.23 -2.62
C GLY A 115 -9.75 -3.25 -1.95
#